data_AF-A0A8C2PVH0-F1
#
_entry.id   AF-A0A8C2PVH0-F1
#
_cell.length_a   1.000
_cell.length_b   1.000
_cell.length_c   1.000
_cell.angle_alpha   90.00
_cell.angle_beta   90.00
_cell.angle_gamma   90.00
#
_symmetry.space_group_name_H-M   'P 1'
#
loop_
_entity.id
_entity.type
_entity.pdbx_description
1 polymer ?
#
loop_
_entity_poly.entity_id
_entity_poly.type
_entity_poly.pdbx_seq_one_letter_code
_entity_poly.pdbx_strand_id
1 'polypeptide(L)'
;MTMFDVNGEQPLSAMISMITKDSAGVVTCLDEARHGFESGDFVTFTEVQGMTELNGCDPVEIKTLGPYTFSICDTSSFSDYVRGGIVTQVKMPKTVAFKSLSSSMAEPEFMVTDFAKFDRPGQLHMGFQALHAFEKKHSRLPKPWSQSDADELVALAEEVNAAQSGSAKQEQLDQAIIKKLSCVAAGDLAPINAFIGGLAAQEAMKACTGKFMPIMQWLYFDALECLSEAEDAVLTEEECRNCRYDSQIAVFGSKLQELLAKQRYFLVGAGAIGCELLKNFAMMGLASGEGEVIVTDMDTIEKSNLNRQFLFRPWDVTKMKSETAAAAVKQMNPSIRITGHQNRVGTDTEKVYDDDFFESLDGVANALDNVDARMYMDRRCVYYCKPLLESGTLGTKGNVQVVIPFLTESYSSSQDPPEKSIPICTLKNFPNAIEHTLQWARDEFEGLFKQPAENALQYMTDPKFMERTLKLPGAQPLEVLEAVYKSLVTDKPRSWEDCVVWARNHWQCQYNNNIRQLLHNFPPDQVSQRQNTPSAIRRVIWVI
;
A
#
# COMPACT_ATOMS: atom_id res chain seq x y z
N MET A 1 -22.70 7.07 14.02
CA MET A 1 -22.02 5.84 13.57
C MET A 1 -20.97 5.48 14.61
N THR A 2 -20.96 4.24 15.08
CA THR A 2 -19.93 3.74 16.01
C THR A 2 -18.84 3.06 15.19
N MET A 3 -17.59 3.44 15.46
CA MET A 3 -16.42 2.87 14.85
C MET A 3 -15.63 2.07 15.86
N PHE A 4 -15.18 0.89 15.46
CA PHE A 4 -14.37 0.00 16.30
C PHE A 4 -12.87 0.19 16.08
N ASP A 5 -12.50 0.75 14.93
CA ASP A 5 -11.12 1.00 14.55
C ASP A 5 -11.10 2.25 13.67
N VAL A 6 -10.39 3.29 14.10
CA VAL A 6 -10.42 4.60 13.45
C VAL A 6 -9.31 4.78 12.42
N ASN A 7 -8.21 4.04 12.53
CA ASN A 7 -7.02 4.26 11.71
C ASN A 7 -6.55 3.03 10.94
N GLY A 8 -7.01 1.83 11.29
CA GLY A 8 -6.63 0.60 10.60
C GLY A 8 -5.26 0.05 10.95
N GLU A 9 -4.51 0.77 11.78
CA GLU A 9 -3.19 0.35 12.22
C GLU A 9 -3.34 -0.74 13.29
N GLN A 10 -2.43 -1.71 13.25
CA GLN A 10 -2.41 -2.75 14.27
C GLN A 10 -2.14 -2.14 15.66
N PRO A 11 -2.77 -2.68 16.72
CA PRO A 11 -2.49 -2.22 18.08
C PRO A 11 -0.99 -2.31 18.40
N LEU A 12 -0.44 -1.20 18.87
CA LEU A 12 0.97 -1.13 19.25
C LEU A 12 1.24 -1.94 20.53
N SER A 13 2.44 -2.48 20.65
CA SER A 13 2.90 -3.22 21.82
C SER A 13 4.33 -2.83 22.16
N ALA A 14 4.62 -2.70 23.46
CA ALA A 14 5.95 -2.40 23.96
C ALA A 14 6.26 -3.19 25.23
N MET A 15 7.54 -3.50 25.44
CA MET A 15 8.03 -4.14 26.66
C MET A 15 8.39 -3.10 27.72
N ILE A 16 8.04 -3.40 28.97
CA ILE A 16 8.16 -2.50 30.11
C ILE A 16 9.51 -2.73 30.81
N SER A 17 10.18 -1.62 31.13
CA SER A 17 11.39 -1.58 31.93
C SER A 17 11.07 -1.29 33.41
N MET A 18 10.26 -0.26 33.68
CA MET A 18 9.91 0.19 35.03
C MET A 18 8.51 0.81 35.07
N ILE A 19 7.83 0.66 36.21
CA ILE A 19 6.59 1.37 36.54
C ILE A 19 6.77 2.05 37.90
N THR A 20 6.53 3.35 37.99
CA THR A 20 6.57 4.09 39.27
C THR A 20 5.27 3.93 40.04
N LYS A 21 5.35 4.04 41.36
CA LYS A 21 4.21 4.07 42.28
C LYS A 21 3.94 5.50 42.70
N ASP A 22 3.06 6.16 41.97
CA ASP A 22 2.72 7.57 42.14
C ASP A 22 1.25 7.82 41.75
N SER A 23 0.74 8.98 42.16
CA SER A 23 -0.56 9.55 41.81
C SER A 23 -0.83 9.59 40.30
N ALA A 24 0.24 9.71 39.50
CA ALA A 24 0.26 9.43 38.08
C ALA A 24 1.40 8.44 37.82
N GLY A 25 1.09 7.15 37.77
CA GLY A 25 2.09 6.12 37.54
C GLY A 25 2.81 6.35 36.21
N VAL A 26 4.14 6.29 36.20
CA VAL A 26 4.96 6.50 35.00
C VAL A 26 5.50 5.16 34.55
N VAL A 27 5.16 4.78 33.32
CA VAL A 27 5.66 3.59 32.66
C VAL A 27 6.85 3.97 31.78
N THR A 28 7.96 3.27 31.95
CA THR A 28 9.16 3.38 31.12
C THR A 28 9.33 2.12 30.29
N CYS A 29 9.39 2.26 28.97
CA CYS A 29 9.63 1.17 28.03
C CYS A 29 11.14 0.87 27.90
N LEU A 30 11.49 -0.29 27.35
CA LEU A 30 12.90 -0.64 27.07
C LEU A 30 13.55 0.33 26.06
N ASP A 31 14.78 0.73 26.33
CA ASP A 31 15.52 1.78 25.60
C ASP A 31 15.71 1.54 24.09
N GLU A 32 15.65 0.29 23.64
CA GLU A 32 15.87 -0.07 22.22
C GLU A 32 14.62 0.06 21.34
N ALA A 33 13.44 0.29 21.93
CA ALA A 33 12.18 0.38 21.20
C ALA A 33 11.30 1.54 21.70
N ARG A 34 11.03 2.52 20.83
CA ARG A 34 10.03 3.56 21.09
C ARG A 34 8.64 2.90 21.17
N HIS A 35 7.81 3.37 22.09
CA HIS A 35 6.47 2.80 22.25
C HIS A 35 5.49 3.18 21.14
N GLY A 36 5.66 4.35 20.51
CA GLY A 36 4.84 4.81 19.40
C GLY A 36 3.40 5.24 19.74
N PHE A 37 2.95 5.05 20.98
CA PHE A 37 1.67 5.57 21.47
C PHE A 37 1.55 7.10 21.40
N GLU A 38 0.31 7.58 21.35
CA GLU A 38 -0.07 8.99 21.40
C GLU A 38 -0.85 9.31 22.68
N SER A 39 -0.88 10.59 23.10
CA SER A 39 -1.69 11.00 24.25
C SER A 39 -3.19 10.86 23.93
N GLY A 40 -3.94 10.23 24.84
CA GLY A 40 -5.34 9.86 24.64
C GLY A 40 -5.55 8.43 24.12
N ASP A 41 -4.47 7.70 23.84
CA ASP A 41 -4.55 6.25 23.61
C ASP A 41 -4.97 5.53 24.89
N PHE A 42 -5.50 4.31 24.72
CA PHE A 42 -5.80 3.40 25.82
C PHE A 42 -4.92 2.17 25.75
N VAL A 43 -4.48 1.66 26.90
CA VAL A 43 -3.60 0.49 26.98
C VAL A 43 -4.04 -0.49 28.06
N THR A 44 -3.62 -1.75 27.92
CA THR A 44 -3.73 -2.79 28.95
C THR A 44 -2.37 -3.47 29.15
N PHE A 45 -2.21 -4.17 30.27
CA PHE A 45 -0.94 -4.75 30.70
C PHE A 45 -1.04 -6.26 30.88
N THR A 46 0.05 -6.94 30.58
CA THR A 46 0.21 -8.39 30.82
C THR A 46 1.64 -8.69 31.30
N GLU A 47 1.83 -9.81 31.99
CA GLU A 47 3.14 -10.28 32.46
C GLU A 47 3.91 -9.32 33.41
N VAL A 48 3.25 -8.32 33.99
CA VAL A 48 3.86 -7.41 34.98
C VAL A 48 4.04 -8.15 36.31
N GLN A 49 5.27 -8.23 36.82
CA GLN A 49 5.56 -8.85 38.11
C GLN A 49 5.69 -7.80 39.21
N GLY A 50 5.15 -8.10 40.40
CA GLY A 50 5.10 -7.18 41.54
C GLY A 50 3.78 -6.39 41.57
N MET A 51 3.56 -5.56 40.56
CA MET A 51 2.34 -4.74 40.40
C MET A 51 1.26 -5.49 39.61
N THR A 52 0.76 -6.59 40.16
CA THR A 52 -0.13 -7.53 39.46
C THR A 52 -1.53 -6.98 39.17
N GLU A 53 -1.94 -5.92 39.87
CA GLU A 53 -3.23 -5.24 39.71
C GLU A 53 -3.39 -4.63 38.31
N LEU A 54 -2.28 -4.36 37.62
CA LEU A 54 -2.29 -3.89 36.24
C LEU A 54 -2.58 -5.02 35.23
N ASN A 55 -2.28 -6.27 35.55
CA ASN A 55 -2.42 -7.36 34.59
C ASN A 55 -3.90 -7.62 34.28
N GLY A 56 -4.29 -7.48 33.01
CA GLY A 56 -5.67 -7.66 32.57
C GLY A 56 -6.64 -6.60 33.11
N CYS A 57 -6.14 -5.42 33.48
CA CYS A 57 -6.99 -4.31 33.88
C CYS A 57 -7.83 -3.78 32.70
N ASP A 58 -8.93 -3.10 33.03
CA ASP A 58 -9.69 -2.33 32.05
C ASP A 58 -8.77 -1.31 31.35
N PRO A 59 -9.01 -0.99 30.07
CA PRO A 59 -8.13 -0.09 29.32
C PRO A 59 -7.94 1.25 30.01
N VAL A 60 -6.69 1.65 30.21
CA VAL A 60 -6.31 2.88 30.89
C VAL A 60 -5.88 3.93 29.88
N GLU A 61 -6.42 5.14 29.98
CA GLU A 61 -6.00 6.29 29.16
C GLU A 61 -4.57 6.70 29.51
N ILE A 62 -3.76 6.97 28.49
CA ILE A 62 -2.35 7.34 28.66
C ILE A 62 -2.08 8.78 28.22
N LYS A 63 -1.06 9.37 28.85
CA LYS A 63 -0.48 10.65 28.43
C LYS A 63 1.00 10.46 28.15
N THR A 64 1.40 10.71 26.91
CA THR A 64 2.79 10.55 26.47
C THR A 64 3.66 11.64 27.10
N LEU A 65 4.76 11.23 27.76
CA LEU A 65 5.73 12.14 28.40
C LEU A 65 7.03 12.26 27.59
N GLY A 66 7.34 11.25 26.78
CA GLY A 66 8.49 11.20 25.89
C GLY A 66 8.41 9.98 24.97
N PRO A 67 9.45 9.69 24.18
CA PRO A 67 9.44 8.56 23.23
C PRO A 67 9.51 7.17 23.89
N TYR A 68 9.86 7.12 25.18
CA TYR A 68 10.01 5.88 25.96
C TYR A 68 9.16 5.87 27.24
N THR A 69 8.44 6.95 27.52
CA THR A 69 7.73 7.12 28.79
C THR A 69 6.35 7.73 28.60
N PHE A 70 5.39 7.21 29.35
CA PHE A 70 4.02 7.71 29.42
C PHE A 70 3.45 7.54 30.82
N SER A 71 2.50 8.39 31.20
CA SER A 71 1.77 8.26 32.47
C SER A 71 0.45 7.52 32.29
N ILE A 72 0.05 6.80 33.35
CA ILE A 72 -1.20 6.05 33.48
C ILE A 72 -2.02 6.56 34.68
N CYS A 73 -2.98 5.76 35.13
CA CYS A 73 -3.81 6.02 36.31
C CYS A 73 -3.00 6.10 37.62
N ASP A 74 -3.70 6.41 38.73
CA ASP A 74 -3.11 6.42 40.07
C ASP A 74 -2.69 5.00 40.47
N THR A 75 -1.38 4.85 40.69
CA THR A 75 -0.75 3.58 41.09
C THR A 75 -0.34 3.57 42.56
N SER A 76 -0.63 4.64 43.32
CA SER A 76 -0.18 4.80 44.71
C SER A 76 -0.67 3.69 45.63
N SER A 77 -1.85 3.13 45.34
CA SER A 77 -2.47 2.03 46.09
C SER A 77 -2.00 0.63 45.65
N PHE A 78 -1.22 0.52 44.58
CA PHE A 78 -0.82 -0.77 44.01
C PHE A 78 0.42 -1.35 44.68
N SER A 79 0.66 -2.63 44.45
CA SER A 79 1.87 -3.32 44.86
C SER A 79 3.12 -2.77 44.15
N ASP A 80 4.30 -2.94 44.77
CA ASP A 80 5.55 -2.43 44.20
C ASP A 80 5.96 -3.22 42.95
N TYR A 81 6.33 -2.52 41.88
CA TYR A 81 6.82 -3.13 40.65
C TYR A 81 8.13 -3.88 40.89
N VAL A 82 8.25 -5.08 40.32
CA VAL A 82 9.46 -5.91 40.43
C VAL A 82 10.20 -5.97 39.09
N ARG A 83 9.57 -6.48 38.03
CA ARG A 83 10.18 -6.62 36.69
C ARG A 83 9.16 -7.01 35.61
N GLY A 84 9.57 -6.84 34.36
CA GLY A 84 8.89 -7.37 33.19
C GLY A 84 7.56 -6.68 32.90
N GLY A 85 6.84 -7.24 31.94
CA GLY A 85 5.54 -6.74 31.52
C GLY A 85 5.52 -6.26 30.08
N ILE A 86 4.35 -6.39 29.48
CA ILE A 86 4.05 -5.97 28.12
C ILE A 86 2.83 -5.06 28.19
N VAL A 87 2.95 -3.89 27.60
CA VAL A 87 1.84 -2.96 27.38
C VAL A 87 1.32 -3.14 25.95
N THR A 88 0.00 -3.26 25.80
CA THR A 88 -0.68 -3.41 24.51
C THR A 88 -1.74 -2.32 24.37
N GLN A 89 -1.74 -1.61 23.24
CA GLN A 89 -2.77 -0.62 22.92
C GLN A 89 -4.14 -1.31 22.76
N VAL A 90 -5.19 -0.66 23.25
CA VAL A 90 -6.57 -1.08 23.07
C VAL A 90 -7.29 0.00 22.27
N LYS A 91 -7.81 -0.38 21.10
CA LYS A 91 -8.58 0.54 20.26
C LYS A 91 -9.99 0.68 20.83
N MET A 92 -10.26 1.82 21.47
CA MET A 92 -11.57 2.11 22.03
C MET A 92 -12.57 2.50 20.94
N PRO A 93 -13.80 1.96 20.95
CA PRO A 93 -14.81 2.37 19.99
C PRO A 93 -15.13 3.87 20.10
N LYS A 94 -15.19 4.55 18.95
CA LYS A 94 -15.50 5.98 18.86
C LYS A 94 -16.83 6.19 18.16
N THR A 95 -17.74 6.94 18.77
CA THR A 95 -19.00 7.32 18.13
C THR A 95 -18.87 8.70 17.51
N VAL A 96 -19.17 8.80 16.21
CA VAL A 96 -19.22 10.06 15.47
C VAL A 96 -20.66 10.36 15.05
N ALA A 97 -21.04 11.64 15.10
CA ALA A 97 -22.36 12.12 14.70
C ALA A 97 -22.28 12.80 13.34
N PHE A 98 -23.17 12.43 12.43
CA PHE A 98 -23.28 13.05 11.12
C PHE A 98 -24.49 14.00 11.11
N LYS A 99 -24.28 15.23 10.64
CA LYS A 99 -25.36 16.15 10.24
C LYS A 99 -26.13 15.56 9.05
N SER A 100 -27.40 15.94 8.92
CA SER A 100 -28.18 15.65 7.71
C SER A 100 -27.62 16.43 6.52
N LEU A 101 -27.90 15.99 5.29
CA LEU A 101 -27.46 16.69 4.07
C LEU A 101 -27.85 18.17 4.07
N SER A 102 -29.07 18.50 4.50
CA SER A 102 -29.54 19.90 4.57
C SER A 102 -28.76 20.74 5.59
N SER A 103 -28.42 20.17 6.74
CA SER A 103 -27.69 20.87 7.80
C SER A 103 -26.20 20.98 7.45
N SER A 104 -25.61 19.95 6.87
CA SER A 104 -24.21 19.97 6.46
C SER A 104 -23.94 20.81 5.21
N MET A 105 -24.97 21.11 4.42
CA MET A 105 -24.87 22.05 3.30
C MET A 105 -24.85 23.52 3.77
N ALA A 106 -25.49 23.83 4.91
CA ALA A 106 -25.43 25.16 5.53
C ALA A 106 -24.19 25.34 6.42
N GLU A 107 -23.71 24.25 7.04
CA GLU A 107 -22.53 24.23 7.90
C GLU A 107 -21.58 23.09 7.52
N PRO A 108 -20.89 23.21 6.37
CA PRO A 108 -20.03 22.16 5.84
C PRO A 108 -18.77 21.97 6.67
N GLU A 109 -18.38 20.70 6.82
CA GLU A 109 -17.09 20.26 7.30
C GLU A 109 -16.34 19.63 6.13
N PHE A 110 -15.21 20.23 5.75
CA PHE A 110 -14.44 19.86 4.56
C PHE A 110 -13.25 18.97 4.93
N MET A 111 -13.12 17.86 4.21
CA MET A 111 -11.88 17.09 4.17
C MET A 111 -11.00 17.62 3.04
N VAL A 112 -9.88 18.24 3.41
CA VAL A 112 -8.92 18.79 2.46
C VAL A 112 -8.19 17.65 1.75
N THR A 113 -8.26 17.66 0.42
CA THR A 113 -7.60 16.67 -0.46
C THR A 113 -6.21 17.11 -0.90
N ASP A 114 -6.00 18.42 -1.02
CA ASP A 114 -4.73 19.06 -1.38
C ASP A 114 -4.51 20.30 -0.49
N PHE A 115 -3.46 20.26 0.33
CA PHE A 115 -3.12 21.35 1.24
C PHE A 115 -2.62 22.62 0.52
N ALA A 116 -2.18 22.52 -0.74
CA ALA A 116 -1.87 23.69 -1.56
C ALA A 116 -3.13 24.43 -2.05
N LYS A 117 -4.30 23.78 -1.98
CA LYS A 117 -5.60 24.26 -2.47
C LYS A 117 -6.62 24.41 -1.33
N PHE A 118 -6.16 24.94 -0.18
CA PHE A 118 -6.92 24.92 1.08
C PHE A 118 -8.28 25.67 1.02
N ASP A 119 -8.37 26.69 0.17
CA ASP A 119 -9.55 27.53 -0.06
C ASP A 119 -10.56 26.94 -1.06
N ARG A 120 -10.13 25.99 -1.90
CA ARG A 120 -10.96 25.44 -2.99
C ARG A 120 -12.21 24.67 -2.55
N PRO A 121 -12.23 23.88 -1.45
CA PRO A 121 -13.44 23.16 -1.05
C PRO A 121 -14.66 24.07 -0.87
N GLY A 122 -14.49 25.27 -0.30
CA GLY A 122 -15.57 26.23 -0.14
C GLY A 122 -16.09 26.78 -1.46
N GLN A 123 -15.18 27.07 -2.40
CA GLN A 123 -15.51 27.55 -3.75
C GLN A 123 -16.27 26.48 -4.55
N LEU A 124 -15.78 25.24 -4.53
CA LEU A 124 -16.41 24.10 -5.20
C LEU A 124 -17.76 23.75 -4.56
N HIS A 125 -17.90 23.92 -3.24
CA HIS A 125 -19.18 23.72 -2.56
C HIS A 125 -20.28 24.65 -3.10
N MET A 126 -19.94 25.91 -3.40
CA MET A 126 -20.86 26.83 -4.08
C MET A 126 -21.05 26.48 -5.56
N GLY A 127 -19.96 26.14 -6.25
CA GLY A 127 -19.98 25.78 -7.67
C GLY A 127 -20.88 24.59 -7.99
N PHE A 128 -20.82 23.51 -7.22
CA PHE A 128 -21.68 22.33 -7.42
C PHE A 128 -23.16 22.61 -7.12
N GLN A 129 -23.45 23.51 -6.17
CA GLN A 129 -24.82 23.96 -5.91
C GLN A 129 -25.37 24.79 -7.07
N ALA A 130 -24.57 25.72 -7.57
CA ALA A 130 -24.89 26.51 -8.75
C ALA A 130 -25.10 25.61 -9.98
N LEU A 131 -24.32 24.54 -10.13
CA LEU A 131 -24.44 23.59 -11.22
C LEU A 131 -25.79 22.86 -11.19
N HIS A 132 -26.23 22.38 -10.03
CA HIS A 132 -27.56 21.79 -9.89
C HIS A 132 -28.68 22.82 -10.13
N ALA A 133 -28.49 24.08 -9.74
CA ALA A 133 -29.44 25.16 -10.02
C ALA A 133 -29.53 25.46 -11.54
N PHE A 134 -28.39 25.46 -12.23
CA PHE A 134 -28.31 25.61 -13.69
C PHE A 134 -29.05 24.47 -14.39
N GLU A 135 -28.78 23.22 -14.00
CA GLU A 135 -29.44 22.04 -14.57
C GLU A 135 -30.95 22.08 -14.35
N LYS A 136 -31.41 22.50 -13.17
CA LYS A 136 -32.84 22.68 -12.88
C LYS A 136 -33.49 23.75 -13.77
N LYS A 137 -32.76 24.81 -14.13
CA LYS A 137 -33.27 25.92 -14.95
C LYS A 137 -33.31 25.56 -16.44
N HIS A 138 -32.27 24.91 -16.94
CA HIS A 138 -32.08 24.67 -18.38
C HIS A 138 -32.37 23.24 -18.82
N SER A 139 -32.58 22.31 -17.89
CA SER A 139 -32.70 20.86 -18.16
C SER A 139 -31.52 20.26 -18.93
N ARG A 140 -30.33 20.85 -18.75
CA ARG A 140 -29.05 20.41 -19.31
C ARG A 140 -27.91 20.93 -18.45
N LEU A 141 -26.74 20.31 -18.56
CA LEU A 141 -25.49 20.86 -18.04
C LEU A 141 -24.99 22.04 -18.92
N PRO A 142 -24.10 22.89 -18.38
CA PRO A 142 -23.36 23.87 -19.17
C PRO A 142 -22.67 23.23 -20.37
N LYS A 143 -22.70 23.92 -21.51
CA LYS A 143 -22.01 23.48 -22.72
C LYS A 143 -20.49 23.55 -22.53
N PRO A 144 -19.71 22.60 -23.09
CA PRO A 144 -18.26 22.63 -23.00
C PRO A 144 -17.70 23.97 -23.45
N TRP A 145 -16.89 24.59 -22.60
CA TRP A 145 -16.19 25.85 -22.88
C TRP A 145 -17.07 27.04 -23.31
N SER A 146 -18.38 27.00 -23.05
CA SER A 146 -19.29 28.11 -23.37
C SER A 146 -19.13 29.27 -22.40
N GLN A 147 -18.70 30.44 -22.91
CA GLN A 147 -18.53 31.64 -22.09
C GLN A 147 -19.86 32.13 -21.51
N SER A 148 -20.97 32.05 -22.27
CA SER A 148 -22.28 32.48 -21.80
C SER A 148 -22.79 31.62 -20.63
N ASP A 149 -22.63 30.30 -20.73
CA ASP A 149 -23.05 29.37 -19.67
C ASP A 149 -22.12 29.49 -18.45
N ALA A 150 -20.83 29.80 -18.66
CA ALA A 150 -19.88 30.06 -17.59
C ALA A 150 -20.20 31.35 -16.82
N ASP A 151 -20.53 32.44 -17.52
CA ASP A 151 -20.95 33.68 -16.87
C ASP A 151 -22.29 33.52 -16.13
N GLU A 152 -23.23 32.74 -16.69
CA GLU A 152 -24.48 32.40 -16.00
C GLU A 152 -24.24 31.55 -14.75
N LEU A 153 -23.32 30.57 -14.80
CA LEU A 153 -22.99 29.75 -13.62
C LEU A 153 -22.38 30.59 -12.49
N VAL A 154 -21.55 31.59 -12.82
CA VAL A 154 -21.01 32.54 -11.83
C VAL A 154 -22.15 33.34 -11.19
N ALA A 155 -23.09 33.87 -11.97
CA ALA A 155 -24.24 34.59 -11.43
C ALA A 155 -25.08 33.71 -10.49
N LEU A 156 -25.33 32.45 -10.86
CA LEU A 156 -26.02 31.49 -10.00
C LEU A 156 -25.24 31.18 -8.73
N ALA A 157 -23.91 31.06 -8.80
CA ALA A 157 -23.06 30.83 -7.63
C ALA A 157 -23.07 32.03 -6.66
N GLU A 158 -23.08 33.26 -7.19
CA GLU A 158 -23.24 34.48 -6.41
C GLU A 158 -24.62 34.53 -5.71
N GLU A 159 -25.69 34.15 -6.41
CA GLU A 159 -27.04 34.02 -5.82
C GLU A 159 -27.08 32.98 -4.70
N VAL A 160 -26.50 31.80 -4.92
CA VAL A 160 -26.42 30.75 -3.89
C VAL A 160 -25.62 31.25 -2.69
N ASN A 161 -24.43 31.83 -2.91
CA ASN A 161 -23.59 32.33 -1.82
C ASN A 161 -24.26 33.47 -1.03
N ALA A 162 -25.05 34.33 -1.69
CA ALA A 162 -25.83 35.37 -1.04
C ALA A 162 -26.96 34.79 -0.14
N ALA A 163 -27.53 33.65 -0.52
CA ALA A 163 -28.55 32.95 0.26
C ALA A 163 -27.97 32.12 1.44
N GLN A 164 -26.66 31.84 1.43
CA GLN A 164 -25.98 31.10 2.49
C GLN A 164 -25.68 31.98 3.72
N SER A 165 -25.56 31.33 4.87
CA SER A 165 -25.20 31.95 6.15
C SER A 165 -24.24 31.05 6.92
N GLY A 166 -23.44 31.61 7.84
CA GLY A 166 -22.50 30.83 8.65
C GLY A 166 -21.28 30.37 7.86
N SER A 167 -20.77 29.17 8.16
CA SER A 167 -19.49 28.66 7.62
C SER A 167 -19.53 28.25 6.15
N ALA A 168 -20.73 28.08 5.56
CA ALA A 168 -20.85 27.83 4.11
C ALA A 168 -20.57 29.09 3.28
N LYS A 169 -20.86 30.28 3.81
CA LYS A 169 -20.76 31.54 3.06
C LYS A 169 -19.30 31.88 2.80
N GLN A 170 -18.97 32.09 1.54
CA GLN A 170 -17.65 32.56 1.12
C GLN A 170 -17.63 34.09 1.08
N GLU A 171 -16.57 34.70 1.62
CA GLU A 171 -16.40 36.17 1.57
C GLU A 171 -16.25 36.66 0.14
N GLN A 172 -15.48 35.94 -0.66
CA GLN A 172 -15.25 36.20 -2.08
C GLN A 172 -15.30 34.89 -2.86
N LEU A 173 -16.03 34.89 -3.97
CA LEU A 173 -16.05 33.77 -4.90
C LEU A 173 -14.92 33.91 -5.92
N ASP A 174 -14.21 32.82 -6.15
CA ASP A 174 -13.26 32.71 -7.25
C ASP A 174 -14.02 32.41 -8.54
N GLN A 175 -14.29 33.48 -9.29
CA GLN A 175 -14.98 33.38 -10.58
C GLN A 175 -14.21 32.54 -11.60
N ALA A 176 -12.86 32.51 -11.55
CA ALA A 176 -12.08 31.72 -12.50
C ALA A 176 -12.30 30.22 -12.27
N ILE A 177 -12.32 29.77 -11.01
CA ILE A 177 -12.59 28.37 -10.66
C ILE A 177 -14.02 27.98 -11.06
N ILE A 178 -15.02 28.82 -10.78
CA ILE A 178 -16.42 28.54 -11.12
C ILE A 178 -16.62 28.50 -12.64
N LYS A 179 -15.98 29.42 -13.38
CA LYS A 179 -15.98 29.39 -14.85
C LYS A 179 -15.36 28.11 -15.38
N LYS A 180 -14.22 27.67 -14.83
CA LYS A 180 -13.60 26.40 -15.22
C LYS A 180 -14.49 25.20 -14.92
N LEU A 181 -15.18 25.17 -13.78
CA LEU A 181 -16.18 24.16 -13.45
C LEU A 181 -17.29 24.11 -14.52
N SER A 182 -17.79 25.26 -14.96
CA SER A 182 -18.77 25.33 -16.07
C SER A 182 -18.20 24.75 -17.36
N CYS A 183 -16.97 25.14 -17.74
CA CYS A 183 -16.34 24.69 -18.98
C CYS A 183 -16.18 23.16 -19.06
N VAL A 184 -15.94 22.50 -17.93
CA VAL A 184 -15.71 21.04 -17.86
C VAL A 184 -16.93 20.26 -17.33
N ALA A 185 -18.07 20.93 -17.10
CA ALA A 185 -19.23 20.33 -16.44
C ALA A 185 -19.82 19.13 -17.21
N ALA A 186 -19.78 19.17 -18.55
CA ALA A 186 -20.21 18.07 -19.40
C ALA A 186 -19.15 16.96 -19.56
N GLY A 187 -18.02 17.07 -18.86
CA GLY A 187 -16.93 16.12 -18.90
C GLY A 187 -17.21 14.86 -18.08
N ASP A 188 -16.80 13.71 -18.61
CA ASP A 188 -16.84 12.42 -17.91
C ASP A 188 -15.54 11.68 -18.17
N LEU A 189 -14.66 11.66 -17.15
CA LEU A 189 -13.28 11.22 -17.25
C LEU A 189 -13.06 9.95 -16.44
N ALA A 190 -12.63 8.88 -17.11
CA ALA A 190 -12.38 7.58 -16.48
C ALA A 190 -11.40 7.64 -15.28
N PRO A 191 -10.31 8.43 -15.30
CA PRO A 191 -9.43 8.56 -14.14
C PRO A 191 -10.12 9.19 -12.91
N ILE A 192 -10.93 10.22 -13.10
CA ILE A 192 -11.69 10.88 -12.02
C ILE A 192 -12.72 9.91 -11.44
N ASN A 193 -13.43 9.18 -12.31
CA ASN A 193 -14.38 8.15 -11.89
C ASN A 193 -13.70 7.01 -11.12
N ALA A 194 -12.51 6.59 -11.53
CA ALA A 194 -11.75 5.56 -10.82
C ALA A 194 -11.33 6.04 -9.42
N PHE A 195 -10.84 7.28 -9.33
CA PHE A 195 -10.43 7.88 -8.06
C PHE A 195 -11.61 8.05 -7.09
N ILE A 196 -12.65 8.80 -7.51
CA ILE A 196 -13.82 9.06 -6.68
C ILE A 196 -14.60 7.76 -6.42
N GLY A 197 -14.72 6.88 -7.41
CA GLY A 197 -15.37 5.58 -7.27
C GLY A 197 -14.67 4.67 -6.25
N GLY A 198 -13.33 4.66 -6.24
CA GLY A 198 -12.55 3.95 -5.22
C GLY A 198 -12.78 4.49 -3.82
N LEU A 199 -12.78 5.82 -3.64
CA LEU A 199 -13.07 6.46 -2.36
C LEU A 199 -14.51 6.18 -1.89
N ALA A 200 -15.50 6.37 -2.77
CA ALA A 200 -16.90 6.14 -2.44
C ALA A 200 -17.20 4.67 -2.11
N ALA A 201 -16.59 3.72 -2.83
CA ALA A 201 -16.68 2.30 -2.50
C ALA A 201 -16.07 2.01 -1.12
N GLN A 202 -14.92 2.61 -0.80
CA GLN A 202 -14.32 2.49 0.52
C GLN A 202 -15.24 3.08 1.61
N GLU A 203 -15.86 4.26 1.40
CA GLU A 203 -16.83 4.83 2.36
C GLU A 203 -18.04 3.92 2.59
N ALA A 204 -18.54 3.26 1.53
CA ALA A 204 -19.61 2.27 1.68
C ALA A 204 -19.18 1.08 2.55
N MET A 205 -17.93 0.61 2.41
CA MET A 205 -17.36 -0.42 3.28
C MET A 205 -17.20 0.06 4.72
N LYS A 206 -16.77 1.31 4.95
CA LYS A 206 -16.69 1.89 6.31
C LYS A 206 -18.08 1.90 6.96
N ALA A 207 -19.09 2.38 6.24
CA ALA A 207 -20.46 2.51 6.73
C ALA A 207 -21.06 1.18 7.23
N CYS A 208 -20.81 0.07 6.53
CA CYS A 208 -21.38 -1.24 6.90
C CYS A 208 -20.50 -2.06 7.87
N THR A 209 -19.25 -1.66 8.11
CA THR A 209 -18.32 -2.40 8.98
C THR A 209 -17.97 -1.67 10.28
N GLY A 210 -18.12 -0.34 10.33
CA GLY A 210 -17.60 0.46 11.45
C GLY A 210 -16.07 0.44 11.55
N LYS A 211 -15.36 0.12 10.45
CA LYS A 211 -13.89 0.11 10.38
C LYS A 211 -13.38 1.27 9.53
N PHE A 212 -12.34 1.94 10.01
CA PHE A 212 -11.74 3.19 9.53
C PHE A 212 -12.61 4.43 9.72
N MET A 213 -11.96 5.59 9.93
CA MET A 213 -12.59 6.91 9.95
C MET A 213 -13.24 7.25 8.59
N PRO A 214 -14.57 7.49 8.52
CA PRO A 214 -15.23 8.01 7.34
C PRO A 214 -14.86 9.45 7.06
N ILE A 215 -15.13 9.89 5.84
CA ILE A 215 -15.09 11.29 5.47
C ILE A 215 -16.16 12.05 6.26
N MET A 216 -15.77 13.15 6.92
CA MET A 216 -16.67 14.04 7.67
C MET A 216 -16.61 15.47 7.10
N GLN A 217 -17.59 15.95 6.33
CA GLN A 217 -18.56 15.16 5.54
C GLN A 217 -18.39 15.39 4.04
N TRP A 218 -17.78 16.50 3.66
CA TRP A 218 -17.62 16.90 2.26
C TRP A 218 -16.18 16.72 1.83
N LEU A 219 -15.98 15.99 0.74
CA LEU A 219 -14.69 15.86 0.06
C LEU A 219 -14.84 16.43 -1.34
N TYR A 220 -14.08 17.49 -1.62
CA TYR A 220 -13.96 18.08 -2.94
C TYR A 220 -12.57 17.79 -3.49
N PHE A 221 -12.49 17.45 -4.76
CA PHE A 221 -11.25 17.16 -5.45
C PHE A 221 -11.31 17.79 -6.84
N ASP A 222 -10.18 18.31 -7.29
CA ASP A 222 -9.98 18.76 -8.66
C ASP A 222 -8.58 18.39 -9.13
N ALA A 223 -8.46 18.18 -10.43
CA ALA A 223 -7.19 17.99 -11.13
C ALA A 223 -7.10 19.01 -12.28
N LEU A 224 -7.31 20.30 -11.96
CA LEU A 224 -7.28 21.37 -12.98
C LEU A 224 -5.92 21.50 -13.66
N GLU A 225 -4.85 21.04 -13.04
CA GLU A 225 -3.48 21.01 -13.58
C GLU A 225 -3.36 20.04 -14.77
N CYS A 226 -4.35 19.17 -15.01
CA CYS A 226 -4.39 18.35 -16.22
C CYS A 226 -4.86 19.12 -17.47
N LEU A 227 -5.42 20.33 -17.32
CA LEU A 227 -5.79 21.17 -18.46
C LEU A 227 -4.53 21.72 -19.13
N SER A 228 -4.56 21.88 -20.45
CA SER A 228 -3.43 22.43 -21.22
C SER A 228 -3.08 23.85 -20.77
N GLU A 229 -1.78 24.08 -20.48
CA GLU A 229 -1.23 25.42 -20.24
C GLU A 229 -1.01 26.20 -21.56
N ALA A 230 -0.97 25.52 -22.70
CA ALA A 230 -0.74 26.14 -23.99
C ALA A 230 -1.98 26.91 -24.48
N GLU A 231 -1.82 28.21 -24.74
CA GLU A 231 -2.85 29.15 -25.22
C GLU A 231 -3.38 28.84 -26.64
N ASP A 232 -2.75 27.91 -27.37
CA ASP A 232 -2.94 27.72 -28.83
C ASP A 232 -4.10 26.78 -29.22
N ALA A 233 -4.83 26.19 -28.28
CA ALA A 233 -6.01 25.38 -28.57
C ALA A 233 -7.23 26.00 -27.89
N VAL A 234 -7.91 26.90 -28.59
CA VAL A 234 -9.22 27.39 -28.16
C VAL A 234 -10.20 26.22 -28.24
N LEU A 235 -10.46 25.59 -27.09
CA LEU A 235 -11.46 24.55 -26.95
C LEU A 235 -12.83 25.18 -27.18
N THR A 236 -13.59 24.62 -28.11
CA THR A 236 -14.91 25.15 -28.49
C THR A 236 -16.00 24.10 -28.34
N GLU A 237 -17.25 24.58 -28.31
CA GLU A 237 -18.46 23.75 -28.25
C GLU A 237 -18.54 22.73 -29.41
N GLU A 238 -17.93 23.03 -30.56
CA GLU A 238 -18.05 22.27 -31.81
C GLU A 238 -17.03 21.12 -31.95
N GLU A 239 -16.15 20.90 -30.98
CA GLU A 239 -15.12 19.85 -31.08
C GLU A 239 -15.62 18.42 -30.88
N CYS A 240 -16.80 18.23 -30.29
CA CYS A 240 -17.37 16.89 -30.06
C CYS A 240 -17.73 16.24 -31.40
N ARG A 241 -17.27 15.00 -31.63
CA ARG A 241 -17.34 14.33 -32.95
C ARG A 241 -18.40 13.23 -33.00
N ASN A 242 -19.35 13.20 -32.05
CA ASN A 242 -20.34 12.13 -31.88
C ASN A 242 -19.65 10.76 -31.77
N CYS A 243 -18.67 10.66 -30.89
CA CYS A 243 -17.85 9.47 -30.67
C CYS A 243 -17.83 9.06 -29.20
N ARG A 244 -17.32 7.85 -28.92
CA ARG A 244 -17.23 7.31 -27.56
C ARG A 244 -16.36 8.11 -26.59
N TYR A 245 -15.58 9.08 -27.09
CA TYR A 245 -14.67 9.92 -26.31
C TYR A 245 -15.18 11.35 -26.13
N ASP A 246 -16.42 11.66 -26.55
CA ASP A 246 -16.93 13.03 -26.53
C ASP A 246 -16.88 13.67 -25.15
N SER A 247 -17.13 12.91 -24.08
CA SER A 247 -17.04 13.40 -22.71
C SER A 247 -15.61 13.73 -22.27
N GLN A 248 -14.60 13.07 -22.84
CA GLN A 248 -13.19 13.40 -22.62
C GLN A 248 -12.74 14.56 -23.51
N ILE A 249 -13.21 14.60 -24.76
CA ILE A 249 -12.99 15.69 -25.71
C ILE A 249 -13.60 16.99 -25.19
N ALA A 250 -14.75 16.94 -24.51
CA ALA A 250 -15.37 18.11 -23.87
C ALA A 250 -14.44 18.79 -22.85
N VAL A 251 -13.49 18.06 -22.27
CA VAL A 251 -12.52 18.62 -21.31
C VAL A 251 -11.19 18.97 -21.97
N PHE A 252 -10.65 18.07 -22.80
CA PHE A 252 -9.28 18.19 -23.30
C PHE A 252 -9.15 18.53 -24.79
N GLY A 253 -10.24 18.47 -25.53
CA GLY A 253 -10.27 18.69 -26.98
C GLY A 253 -9.89 17.47 -27.81
N SER A 254 -10.24 17.56 -29.08
CA SER A 254 -10.05 16.49 -30.06
C SER A 254 -8.57 16.30 -30.42
N LYS A 255 -7.76 17.37 -30.34
CA LYS A 255 -6.32 17.31 -30.58
C LYS A 255 -5.60 16.44 -29.56
N LEU A 256 -5.93 16.56 -28.27
CA LEU A 256 -5.34 15.67 -27.25
C LEU A 256 -5.81 14.23 -27.45
N GLN A 257 -7.07 14.03 -27.83
CA GLN A 257 -7.59 12.69 -28.13
C GLN A 257 -6.82 12.01 -29.28
N GLU A 258 -6.46 12.75 -30.32
CA GLU A 258 -5.63 12.26 -31.42
C GLU A 258 -4.21 11.95 -30.98
N LEU A 259 -3.63 12.73 -30.06
CA LEU A 259 -2.32 12.45 -29.46
C LEU A 259 -2.36 11.15 -28.65
N LEU A 260 -3.38 10.95 -27.80
CA LEU A 260 -3.57 9.72 -27.02
C LEU A 260 -3.66 8.48 -27.91
N ALA A 261 -4.39 8.58 -29.03
CA ALA A 261 -4.55 7.48 -29.98
C ALA A 261 -3.22 7.01 -30.62
N LYS A 262 -2.21 7.89 -30.69
CA LYS A 262 -0.90 7.62 -31.28
C LYS A 262 0.16 7.14 -30.26
N GLN A 263 -0.14 7.22 -28.96
CA GLN A 263 0.83 6.88 -27.93
C GLN A 263 1.25 5.41 -27.93
N ARG A 264 2.54 5.17 -27.69
CA ARG A 264 3.15 3.86 -27.48
C ARG A 264 3.62 3.72 -26.03
N TYR A 265 2.89 2.95 -25.22
CA TYR A 265 3.16 2.80 -23.79
C TYR A 265 3.53 1.38 -23.42
N PHE A 266 4.54 1.25 -22.56
CA PHE A 266 4.91 -0.02 -21.94
C PHE A 266 4.38 -0.11 -20.51
N LEU A 267 3.48 -1.05 -20.26
CA LEU A 267 2.93 -1.36 -18.95
C LEU A 267 3.65 -2.56 -18.35
N VAL A 268 4.32 -2.36 -17.22
CA VAL A 268 5.07 -3.41 -16.52
C VAL A 268 4.27 -3.93 -15.33
N GLY A 269 3.66 -5.10 -15.51
CA GLY A 269 2.77 -5.74 -14.54
C GLY A 269 1.30 -5.68 -14.97
N ALA A 270 0.61 -6.81 -14.84
CA ALA A 270 -0.82 -7.00 -15.13
C ALA A 270 -1.59 -7.41 -13.86
N GLY A 271 -1.08 -7.01 -12.69
CA GLY A 271 -1.71 -7.20 -11.39
C GLY A 271 -2.89 -6.25 -11.12
N ALA A 272 -3.12 -5.88 -9.86
CA ALA A 272 -4.25 -5.03 -9.45
C ALA A 272 -4.19 -3.65 -10.13
N ILE A 273 -3.05 -2.96 -9.99
CA ILE A 273 -2.78 -1.67 -10.63
C ILE A 273 -2.82 -1.82 -12.16
N GLY A 274 -2.22 -2.88 -12.70
CA GLY A 274 -2.18 -3.14 -14.14
C GLY A 274 -3.58 -3.27 -14.76
N CYS A 275 -4.49 -4.00 -14.09
CA CYS A 275 -5.89 -4.10 -14.52
C CYS A 275 -6.60 -2.74 -14.58
N GLU A 276 -6.44 -1.91 -13.56
CA GLU A 276 -7.04 -0.58 -13.50
C GLU A 276 -6.44 0.38 -14.54
N LEU A 277 -5.12 0.36 -14.72
CA LEU A 277 -4.43 1.14 -15.75
C LEU A 277 -4.91 0.76 -17.14
N LEU A 278 -5.00 -0.53 -17.46
CA LEU A 278 -5.48 -0.98 -18.78
C LEU A 278 -6.93 -0.59 -19.05
N LYS A 279 -7.81 -0.68 -18.05
CA LYS A 279 -9.18 -0.18 -18.16
C LYS A 279 -9.19 1.32 -18.42
N ASN A 280 -8.39 2.11 -17.69
CA ASN A 280 -8.28 3.55 -17.92
C ASN A 280 -7.71 3.85 -19.32
N PHE A 281 -6.65 3.17 -19.76
CA PHE A 281 -6.07 3.32 -21.11
C PHE A 281 -7.11 3.06 -22.21
N ALA A 282 -7.91 2.01 -22.06
CA ALA A 282 -9.00 1.73 -23.00
C ALA A 282 -10.09 2.80 -22.99
N MET A 283 -10.52 3.29 -21.81
CA MET A 283 -11.55 4.32 -21.76
C MET A 283 -11.05 5.67 -22.29
N MET A 284 -9.78 6.01 -22.03
CA MET A 284 -9.14 7.22 -22.54
C MET A 284 -8.82 7.17 -24.04
N GLY A 285 -8.85 5.98 -24.65
CA GLY A 285 -8.48 5.79 -26.06
C GLY A 285 -6.97 5.88 -26.32
N LEU A 286 -6.15 5.60 -25.30
CA LEU A 286 -4.71 5.45 -25.47
C LEU A 286 -4.42 4.34 -26.49
N ALA A 287 -3.52 4.56 -27.43
CA ALA A 287 -3.17 3.59 -28.48
C ALA A 287 -4.37 3.10 -29.32
N SER A 288 -5.42 3.91 -29.46
CA SER A 288 -6.61 3.56 -30.26
C SER A 288 -6.48 3.89 -31.76
N GLY A 289 -5.30 4.34 -32.20
CA GLY A 289 -4.95 4.65 -33.59
C GLY A 289 -3.63 4.00 -34.01
N GLU A 290 -2.60 4.81 -34.30
CA GLU A 290 -1.29 4.30 -34.76
C GLU A 290 -0.39 3.83 -33.61
N GLY A 291 -0.78 4.08 -32.36
CA GLY A 291 -0.04 3.69 -31.15
C GLY A 291 -0.12 2.21 -30.79
N GLU A 292 0.42 1.87 -29.62
CA GLU A 292 0.42 0.50 -29.08
C GLU A 292 0.61 0.48 -27.54
N VAL A 293 -0.17 -0.34 -26.84
CA VAL A 293 0.13 -0.72 -25.45
C VAL A 293 0.82 -2.08 -25.44
N ILE A 294 2.02 -2.16 -24.91
CA ILE A 294 2.69 -3.42 -24.60
C ILE A 294 2.51 -3.67 -23.11
N VAL A 295 1.88 -4.77 -22.72
CA VAL A 295 1.77 -5.18 -21.31
C VAL A 295 2.58 -6.45 -21.08
N THR A 296 3.43 -6.47 -20.07
CA THR A 296 4.19 -7.67 -19.70
C THR A 296 3.94 -8.09 -18.26
N ASP A 297 3.78 -9.40 -18.05
CA ASP A 297 3.68 -10.02 -16.74
C ASP A 297 4.04 -11.50 -16.87
N MET A 298 4.94 -12.02 -16.03
CA MET A 298 5.33 -13.43 -16.07
C MET A 298 4.39 -14.34 -15.28
N ASP A 299 3.46 -13.78 -14.51
CA ASP A 299 2.61 -14.56 -13.64
C ASP A 299 1.37 -15.11 -14.34
N THR A 300 0.94 -16.27 -13.84
CA THR A 300 -0.38 -16.82 -14.11
C THR A 300 -1.42 -16.27 -13.13
N ILE A 301 -2.68 -16.33 -13.51
CA ILE A 301 -3.82 -15.91 -12.67
C ILE A 301 -4.08 -16.93 -11.58
N GLU A 302 -4.17 -16.45 -10.34
CA GLU A 302 -4.57 -17.23 -9.17
C GLU A 302 -5.95 -16.83 -8.63
N LYS A 303 -6.57 -17.72 -7.86
CA LYS A 303 -7.89 -17.45 -7.23
C LYS A 303 -7.86 -16.20 -6.34
N SER A 304 -6.77 -15.99 -5.61
CA SER A 304 -6.59 -14.84 -4.70
C SER A 304 -6.56 -13.49 -5.45
N ASN A 305 -6.19 -13.52 -6.74
CA ASN A 305 -6.08 -12.32 -7.58
C ASN A 305 -7.46 -11.75 -7.92
N LEU A 306 -8.47 -12.60 -8.08
CA LEU A 306 -9.81 -12.24 -8.56
C LEU A 306 -10.54 -11.22 -7.66
N ASN A 307 -10.11 -11.08 -6.41
CA ASN A 307 -10.67 -10.10 -5.47
C ASN A 307 -10.37 -8.64 -5.88
N ARG A 308 -9.28 -8.39 -6.63
CA ARG A 308 -8.80 -7.04 -6.98
C ARG A 308 -8.28 -6.88 -8.42
N GLN A 309 -8.31 -7.95 -9.21
CA GLN A 309 -7.86 -7.97 -10.60
C GLN A 309 -9.08 -8.29 -11.49
N PHE A 310 -9.99 -7.33 -11.57
CA PHE A 310 -11.35 -7.52 -12.11
C PHE A 310 -11.41 -7.80 -13.63
N LEU A 311 -10.29 -7.69 -14.36
CA LEU A 311 -10.22 -8.15 -15.75
C LEU A 311 -10.25 -9.68 -15.86
N PHE A 312 -9.96 -10.39 -14.77
CA PHE A 312 -9.91 -11.85 -14.75
C PHE A 312 -11.20 -12.46 -14.24
N ARG A 313 -11.46 -13.72 -14.62
CA ARG A 313 -12.61 -14.50 -14.18
C ARG A 313 -12.16 -15.82 -13.55
N PRO A 314 -13.04 -16.50 -12.78
CA PRO A 314 -12.71 -17.81 -12.20
C PRO A 314 -12.25 -18.86 -13.22
N TRP A 315 -12.70 -18.77 -14.47
CA TRP A 315 -12.29 -19.66 -15.56
C TRP A 315 -10.97 -19.26 -16.25
N ASP A 316 -10.34 -18.16 -15.83
CA ASP A 316 -9.05 -17.72 -16.33
C ASP A 316 -7.89 -18.14 -15.43
N VAL A 317 -8.15 -18.80 -14.31
CA VAL A 317 -7.11 -19.33 -13.41
C VAL A 317 -6.13 -20.21 -14.21
N THR A 318 -4.84 -20.10 -13.90
CA THR A 318 -3.69 -20.68 -14.62
C THR A 318 -3.35 -20.08 -16.00
N LYS A 319 -4.18 -19.18 -16.55
CA LYS A 319 -3.81 -18.43 -17.76
C LYS A 319 -2.87 -17.28 -17.41
N MET A 320 -2.13 -16.79 -18.41
CA MET A 320 -1.21 -15.66 -18.24
C MET A 320 -2.00 -14.35 -18.03
N LYS A 321 -1.56 -13.55 -17.04
CA LYS A 321 -2.23 -12.29 -16.69
C LYS A 321 -2.23 -11.30 -17.85
N SER A 322 -1.08 -11.10 -18.49
CA SER A 322 -0.90 -10.11 -19.57
C SER A 322 -1.78 -10.37 -20.79
N GLU A 323 -1.79 -11.60 -21.30
CA GLU A 323 -2.61 -11.99 -22.46
C GLU A 323 -4.11 -11.92 -22.14
N THR A 324 -4.51 -12.41 -20.96
CA THR A 324 -5.92 -12.40 -20.54
C THR A 324 -6.41 -10.96 -20.35
N ALA A 325 -5.60 -10.09 -19.74
CA ALA A 325 -5.92 -8.69 -19.56
C ALA A 325 -6.04 -7.96 -20.91
N ALA A 326 -5.11 -8.22 -21.83
CA ALA A 326 -5.16 -7.66 -23.19
C ALA A 326 -6.44 -8.08 -23.92
N ALA A 327 -6.85 -9.35 -23.81
CA ALA A 327 -8.09 -9.84 -24.40
C ALA A 327 -9.35 -9.18 -23.78
N ALA A 328 -9.39 -9.02 -22.46
CA ALA A 328 -10.50 -8.37 -21.77
C ALA A 328 -10.64 -6.88 -22.17
N VAL A 329 -9.52 -6.18 -22.28
CA VAL A 329 -9.48 -4.74 -22.59
C VAL A 329 -9.86 -4.46 -24.05
N LYS A 330 -9.52 -5.37 -24.98
CA LYS A 330 -10.02 -5.32 -26.37
C LYS A 330 -11.55 -5.42 -26.46
N GLN A 331 -12.21 -6.09 -25.51
CA GLN A 331 -13.68 -6.10 -25.45
C GLN A 331 -14.25 -4.76 -24.96
N MET A 332 -13.56 -4.09 -24.03
CA MET A 332 -13.96 -2.77 -23.54
C MET A 332 -13.78 -1.69 -24.61
N ASN A 333 -12.67 -1.75 -25.36
CA ASN A 333 -12.42 -0.88 -26.49
C ASN A 333 -11.80 -1.64 -27.68
N PRO A 334 -12.59 -1.98 -28.71
CA PRO A 334 -12.08 -2.69 -29.88
C PRO A 334 -11.01 -1.94 -30.67
N SER A 335 -10.92 -0.62 -30.51
CA SER A 335 -9.92 0.21 -31.19
C SER A 335 -8.55 0.16 -30.52
N ILE A 336 -8.43 -0.27 -29.26
CA ILE A 336 -7.14 -0.31 -28.57
C ILE A 336 -6.19 -1.34 -29.21
N ARG A 337 -4.99 -0.89 -29.54
CA ARG A 337 -3.91 -1.78 -29.98
C ARG A 337 -3.10 -2.19 -28.77
N ILE A 338 -3.22 -3.46 -28.39
CA ILE A 338 -2.55 -4.01 -27.21
C ILE A 338 -1.97 -5.40 -27.48
N THR A 339 -0.75 -5.60 -26.98
CA THR A 339 0.06 -6.82 -27.09
C THR A 339 0.47 -7.28 -25.70
N GLY A 340 0.22 -8.55 -25.38
CA GLY A 340 0.57 -9.16 -24.09
C GLY A 340 1.85 -9.98 -24.19
N HIS A 341 2.87 -9.63 -23.40
CA HIS A 341 4.13 -10.35 -23.23
C HIS A 341 4.16 -11.10 -21.90
N GLN A 342 4.96 -12.16 -21.83
CA GLN A 342 5.05 -13.05 -20.66
C GLN A 342 6.41 -12.96 -19.94
N ASN A 343 7.17 -11.90 -20.23
CA ASN A 343 8.55 -11.79 -19.81
C ASN A 343 8.66 -11.11 -18.45
N ARG A 344 9.43 -11.70 -17.53
CA ARG A 344 9.83 -11.03 -16.29
C ARG A 344 10.82 -9.94 -16.62
N VAL A 345 10.42 -8.69 -16.44
CA VAL A 345 11.30 -7.56 -16.69
C VAL A 345 12.51 -7.59 -15.75
N GLY A 346 13.69 -7.41 -16.34
CA GLY A 346 14.98 -7.49 -15.67
C GLY A 346 16.10 -7.74 -16.69
N THR A 347 17.32 -7.84 -16.19
CA THR A 347 18.55 -7.99 -17.00
C THR A 347 18.48 -9.15 -17.99
N ASP A 348 17.82 -10.24 -17.62
CA ASP A 348 17.74 -11.45 -18.45
C ASP A 348 16.86 -11.27 -19.70
N THR A 349 16.05 -10.21 -19.75
CA THR A 349 15.08 -9.93 -20.82
C THR A 349 15.44 -8.71 -21.68
N GLU A 350 16.64 -8.14 -21.52
CA GLU A 350 17.09 -6.99 -22.30
C GLU A 350 17.25 -7.29 -23.79
N LYS A 351 17.37 -8.57 -24.18
CA LYS A 351 17.32 -8.96 -25.61
C LYS A 351 15.92 -8.84 -26.23
N VAL A 352 14.88 -8.83 -25.41
CA VAL A 352 13.48 -8.62 -25.84
C VAL A 352 13.13 -7.14 -25.76
N TYR A 353 13.59 -6.49 -24.69
CA TYR A 353 13.37 -5.06 -24.41
C TYR A 353 14.67 -4.28 -24.63
N ASP A 354 15.16 -4.33 -25.87
CA ASP A 354 16.41 -3.73 -26.31
C ASP A 354 16.28 -2.23 -26.58
N ASP A 355 17.30 -1.64 -27.21
CA ASP A 355 17.34 -0.21 -27.53
C ASP A 355 16.19 0.19 -28.46
N ASP A 356 15.97 -0.57 -29.53
CA ASP A 356 14.89 -0.32 -30.51
C ASP A 356 13.51 -0.34 -29.84
N PHE A 357 13.29 -1.29 -28.92
CA PHE A 357 12.05 -1.36 -28.15
C PHE A 357 11.83 -0.06 -27.35
N PHE A 358 12.78 0.32 -26.50
CA PHE A 358 12.64 1.49 -25.64
C PHE A 358 12.59 2.79 -26.44
N GLU A 359 13.41 2.95 -27.49
CA GLU A 359 13.41 4.16 -28.33
C GLU A 359 12.03 4.43 -28.94
N SER A 360 11.29 3.37 -29.30
CA SER A 360 9.95 3.46 -29.88
C SER A 360 8.83 3.87 -28.92
N LEU A 361 9.10 3.93 -27.60
CA LEU A 361 8.09 4.24 -26.58
C LEU A 361 7.94 5.75 -26.37
N ASP A 362 6.71 6.17 -26.06
CA ASP A 362 6.40 7.51 -25.56
C ASP A 362 6.45 7.58 -24.03
N GLY A 363 6.25 6.45 -23.34
CA GLY A 363 6.31 6.38 -21.88
C GLY A 363 6.17 4.97 -21.32
N VAL A 364 6.42 4.85 -20.03
CA VAL A 364 6.32 3.61 -19.25
C VAL A 364 5.39 3.82 -18.05
N ALA A 365 4.58 2.82 -17.74
CA ALA A 365 3.78 2.77 -16.52
C ALA A 365 4.11 1.51 -15.72
N ASN A 366 4.47 1.67 -14.45
CA ASN A 366 4.73 0.57 -13.55
C ASN A 366 3.46 0.15 -12.79
N ALA A 367 3.28 -1.16 -12.68
CA ALA A 367 2.25 -1.83 -11.90
C ALA A 367 2.87 -3.01 -11.13
N LEU A 368 4.00 -2.74 -10.48
CA LEU A 368 4.91 -3.71 -9.87
C LEU A 368 4.59 -3.93 -8.38
N ASP A 369 5.11 -5.02 -7.81
CA ASP A 369 4.90 -5.40 -6.40
C ASP A 369 6.19 -5.47 -5.57
N ASN A 370 7.35 -5.26 -6.20
CA ASN A 370 8.66 -5.31 -5.55
C ASN A 370 9.53 -4.09 -5.92
N VAL A 371 10.45 -3.72 -5.03
CA VAL A 371 11.31 -2.54 -5.20
C VAL A 371 12.39 -2.79 -6.26
N ASP A 372 12.91 -4.01 -6.39
CA ASP A 372 13.97 -4.32 -7.35
C ASP A 372 13.56 -4.07 -8.80
N ALA A 373 12.35 -4.50 -9.18
CA ALA A 373 11.81 -4.26 -10.51
C ALA A 373 11.53 -2.78 -10.76
N ARG A 374 11.07 -2.03 -9.74
CA ARG A 374 10.88 -0.57 -9.83
C ARG A 374 12.20 0.14 -10.11
N MET A 375 13.22 -0.20 -9.32
CA MET A 375 14.58 0.34 -9.48
C MET A 375 15.19 -0.04 -10.83
N TYR A 376 14.92 -1.24 -11.34
CA TYR A 376 15.33 -1.64 -12.69
C TYR A 376 14.66 -0.77 -13.76
N MET A 377 13.33 -0.59 -13.70
CA MET A 377 12.61 0.22 -14.69
C MET A 377 12.97 1.69 -14.62
N ASP A 378 13.17 2.24 -13.42
CA ASP A 378 13.66 3.60 -13.23
C ASP A 378 14.99 3.83 -13.96
N ARG A 379 15.98 2.93 -13.76
CA ARG A 379 17.28 3.02 -14.46
C ARG A 379 17.15 2.94 -15.97
N ARG A 380 16.28 2.07 -16.51
CA ARG A 380 16.03 1.97 -17.96
C ARG A 380 15.38 3.24 -18.49
N CYS A 381 14.35 3.76 -17.82
CA CYS A 381 13.67 5.00 -18.20
C CYS A 381 14.61 6.22 -18.18
N VAL A 382 15.49 6.32 -17.18
CA VAL A 382 16.54 7.35 -17.14
C VAL A 382 17.48 7.21 -18.33
N TYR A 383 17.96 5.99 -18.62
CA TYR A 383 18.89 5.74 -19.73
C TYR A 383 18.32 6.13 -21.09
N TYR A 384 17.07 5.73 -21.39
CA TYR A 384 16.40 6.04 -22.67
C TYR A 384 15.60 7.36 -22.65
N CYS A 385 15.70 8.15 -21.58
CA CYS A 385 14.98 9.41 -21.42
C CYS A 385 13.46 9.26 -21.66
N LYS A 386 12.84 8.24 -21.05
CA LYS A 386 11.39 8.00 -21.15
C LYS A 386 10.67 8.42 -19.87
N PRO A 387 9.49 9.06 -19.97
CA PRO A 387 8.62 9.29 -18.82
C PRO A 387 8.24 7.99 -18.14
N LEU A 388 8.20 8.01 -16.81
CA LEU A 388 7.79 6.88 -15.98
C LEU A 388 6.66 7.29 -15.03
N LEU A 389 5.56 6.55 -15.08
CA LEU A 389 4.45 6.63 -14.13
C LEU A 389 4.61 5.51 -13.10
N GLU A 390 4.94 5.85 -11.86
CA GLU A 390 5.13 4.91 -10.75
C GLU A 390 3.97 4.97 -9.76
N SER A 391 3.56 3.81 -9.25
CA SER A 391 2.51 3.72 -8.24
C SER A 391 2.63 2.48 -7.35
N GLY A 392 2.21 2.61 -6.10
CA GLY A 392 2.26 1.55 -5.09
C GLY A 392 1.02 1.57 -4.20
N THR A 393 0.68 0.40 -3.66
CA THR A 393 -0.43 0.24 -2.71
C THR A 393 -0.06 -0.71 -1.58
N LEU A 394 -0.46 -0.40 -0.35
CA LEU A 394 -0.34 -1.25 0.82
C LEU A 394 -1.61 -1.14 1.68
N GLY A 395 -2.51 -2.12 1.56
CA GLY A 395 -3.81 -2.07 2.24
C GLY A 395 -4.64 -0.87 1.77
N THR A 396 -4.98 0.04 2.69
CA THR A 396 -5.70 1.29 2.40
C THR A 396 -4.79 2.46 2.01
N LYS A 397 -3.47 2.25 1.98
CA LYS A 397 -2.47 3.25 1.61
C LYS A 397 -2.12 3.12 0.13
N GLY A 398 -1.85 4.25 -0.51
CA GLY A 398 -1.33 4.29 -1.87
C GLY A 398 -0.46 5.52 -2.11
N ASN A 399 0.45 5.42 -3.07
CA ASN A 399 1.31 6.51 -3.51
C ASN A 399 1.41 6.53 -5.04
N VAL A 400 1.66 7.71 -5.59
CA VAL A 400 1.90 7.95 -7.01
C VAL A 400 3.11 8.86 -7.14
N GLN A 401 4.00 8.56 -8.08
CA GLN A 401 5.15 9.38 -8.41
C GLN A 401 5.31 9.44 -9.93
N VAL A 402 5.58 10.64 -10.46
CA VAL A 402 5.85 10.84 -11.88
C VAL A 402 7.32 11.21 -12.07
N VAL A 403 7.97 10.57 -13.03
CA VAL A 403 9.34 10.89 -13.44
C VAL A 403 9.30 11.42 -14.87
N ILE A 404 9.61 12.70 -15.04
CA ILE A 404 9.66 13.38 -16.34
C ILE A 404 11.14 13.65 -16.70
N PRO A 405 11.62 13.15 -17.85
CA PRO A 405 12.98 13.38 -18.31
C PRO A 405 13.35 14.86 -18.31
N PHE A 406 14.53 15.17 -17.79
CA PHE A 406 15.09 16.54 -17.72
C PHE A 406 14.27 17.54 -16.89
N LEU A 407 13.32 17.07 -16.07
CA LEU A 407 12.48 17.95 -15.23
C LEU A 407 12.47 17.51 -13.76
N THR A 408 12.16 16.25 -13.48
CA THR A 408 12.06 15.73 -12.11
C THR A 408 13.25 14.84 -11.76
N GLU A 409 13.41 14.55 -10.47
CA GLU A 409 14.29 13.45 -10.05
C GLU A 409 13.72 12.07 -10.45
N SER A 410 14.58 11.05 -10.41
CA SER A 410 14.20 9.65 -10.68
C SER A 410 13.64 8.98 -9.41
N TYR A 411 12.99 7.83 -9.55
CA TYR A 411 12.46 7.08 -8.40
C TYR A 411 13.58 6.73 -7.40
N SER A 412 14.74 6.30 -7.90
CA SER A 412 15.90 5.91 -7.09
C SER A 412 16.70 7.08 -6.48
N SER A 413 16.30 8.34 -6.73
CA SER A 413 16.94 9.51 -6.15
C SER A 413 16.59 9.72 -4.67
N SER A 414 15.48 9.13 -4.21
CA SER A 414 15.06 9.11 -2.81
C SER A 414 15.18 7.70 -2.23
N GLN A 415 15.35 7.60 -0.90
CA GLN A 415 15.54 6.32 -0.22
C GLN A 415 14.33 6.00 0.66
N ASP A 416 13.65 4.91 0.32
CA ASP A 416 12.63 4.32 1.16
C ASP A 416 13.25 3.62 2.39
N PRO A 417 12.54 3.57 3.53
CA PRO A 417 12.96 2.77 4.67
C PRO A 417 13.14 1.30 4.26
N PRO A 418 14.25 0.64 4.65
CA PRO A 418 14.43 -0.77 4.34
C PRO A 418 13.36 -1.61 5.04
N GLU A 419 13.05 -2.77 4.46
CA GLU A 419 12.23 -3.75 5.15
C GLU A 419 12.84 -4.10 6.51
N LYS A 420 11.98 -4.29 7.51
CA LYS A 420 12.41 -4.64 8.86
C LYS A 420 13.04 -6.03 8.85
N SER A 421 14.37 -6.10 8.86
CA SER A 421 15.09 -7.36 9.04
C SER A 421 15.17 -7.72 10.53
N ILE A 422 14.79 -8.96 10.88
CA ILE A 422 14.94 -9.47 12.24
C ILE A 422 16.41 -9.86 12.47
N PRO A 423 17.08 -9.41 13.55
CA PRO A 423 18.43 -9.83 13.84
C PRO A 423 18.56 -11.36 13.96
N ILE A 424 19.59 -11.92 13.34
CA ILE A 424 19.80 -13.39 13.28
C ILE A 424 19.82 -14.03 14.68
N CYS A 425 20.43 -13.37 15.66
CA CYS A 425 20.48 -13.87 17.04
C CYS A 425 19.08 -13.98 17.69
N THR A 426 18.19 -13.02 17.39
CA THR A 426 16.80 -13.02 17.86
C THR A 426 16.04 -14.16 17.21
N LEU A 427 16.17 -14.33 15.89
CA LEU A 427 15.50 -15.39 15.15
C LEU A 427 15.95 -16.80 15.57
N LYS A 428 17.26 -17.00 15.79
CA LYS A 428 17.81 -18.33 16.11
C LYS A 428 17.63 -18.75 17.56
N ASN A 429 17.75 -17.82 18.52
CA ASN A 429 17.88 -18.19 19.94
C ASN A 429 16.90 -17.49 20.87
N PHE A 430 16.46 -16.27 20.54
CA PHE A 430 15.70 -15.44 21.49
C PHE A 430 14.46 -14.79 20.83
N PRO A 431 13.53 -15.58 20.25
CA PRO A 431 12.30 -15.02 19.70
C PRO A 431 11.38 -14.54 20.83
N ASN A 432 10.79 -13.35 20.67
CA ASN A 432 9.87 -12.75 21.64
C ASN A 432 8.54 -12.31 21.02
N ALA A 433 8.41 -12.39 19.69
CA ALA A 433 7.21 -12.07 18.92
C ALA A 433 6.89 -13.22 17.94
N ILE A 434 5.65 -13.32 17.49
CA ILE A 434 5.18 -14.42 16.62
C ILE A 434 5.84 -14.36 15.24
N GLU A 435 6.15 -13.16 14.76
CA GLU A 435 6.84 -12.92 13.50
C GLU A 435 8.22 -13.58 13.47
N HIS A 436 8.91 -13.65 14.61
CA HIS A 436 10.22 -14.27 14.71
C HIS A 436 10.15 -15.79 14.50
N THR A 437 9.14 -16.44 15.07
CA THR A 437 8.96 -17.89 14.90
C THR A 437 8.40 -18.24 13.53
N LEU A 438 7.59 -17.35 12.92
CA LEU A 438 7.13 -17.51 11.54
C LEU A 438 8.30 -17.42 10.54
N GLN A 439 9.19 -16.43 10.69
CA GLN A 439 10.38 -16.34 9.83
C GLN A 439 11.32 -17.53 10.06
N TRP A 440 11.54 -17.94 11.32
CA TRP A 440 12.30 -19.16 11.62
C TRP A 440 11.70 -20.40 10.94
N ALA A 441 10.39 -20.58 11.00
CA ALA A 441 9.70 -21.72 10.39
C ALA A 441 9.80 -21.70 8.85
N ARG A 442 9.77 -20.50 8.25
CA ARG A 442 9.99 -20.31 6.80
C ARG A 442 11.40 -20.71 6.39
N ASP A 443 12.40 -20.34 7.19
CA ASP A 443 13.80 -20.68 6.97
C ASP A 443 14.03 -22.19 7.14
N GLU A 444 13.44 -22.82 8.17
CA GLU A 444 13.45 -24.28 8.36
C GLU A 444 12.83 -25.00 7.17
N PHE A 445 11.72 -24.50 6.62
CA PHE A 445 11.11 -25.08 5.43
C PHE A 445 12.06 -25.06 4.21
N GLU A 446 12.73 -23.94 3.93
CA GLU A 446 13.74 -23.90 2.85
C GLU A 446 14.93 -24.81 3.13
N GLY A 447 15.44 -24.76 4.36
CA GLY A 447 16.63 -25.51 4.78
C GLY A 447 16.41 -27.03 4.82
N LEU A 448 15.18 -27.50 5.03
CA LEU A 448 14.86 -28.92 5.09
C LEU A 448 14.44 -29.49 3.73
N PHE A 449 13.59 -28.78 2.98
CA PHE A 449 12.90 -29.38 1.84
C PHE A 449 13.38 -28.88 0.48
N LYS A 450 14.00 -27.69 0.41
CA LYS A 450 14.42 -27.08 -0.86
C LYS A 450 15.92 -27.14 -1.06
N GLN A 451 16.70 -26.51 -0.18
CA GLN A 451 18.15 -26.37 -0.36
C GLN A 451 18.88 -27.74 -0.43
N PRO A 452 18.60 -28.72 0.46
CA PRO A 452 19.27 -30.03 0.37
C PRO A 452 18.93 -30.79 -0.92
N ALA A 453 17.68 -30.69 -1.39
CA ALA A 453 17.23 -31.33 -2.61
C ALA A 453 17.89 -30.71 -3.86
N GLU A 454 17.97 -29.37 -3.93
CA GLU A 454 18.68 -28.65 -4.99
C GLU A 454 20.18 -28.99 -4.98
N ASN A 455 20.83 -29.01 -3.81
CA ASN A 455 22.24 -29.38 -3.69
C ASN A 455 22.49 -30.84 -4.13
N ALA A 456 21.62 -31.77 -3.76
CA ALA A 456 21.73 -33.17 -4.18
C ALA A 456 21.55 -33.31 -5.70
N LEU A 457 20.60 -32.59 -6.30
CA LEU A 457 20.39 -32.58 -7.74
C LEU A 457 21.60 -31.98 -8.47
N GLN A 458 22.13 -30.85 -8.01
CA GLN A 458 23.31 -30.21 -8.59
C GLN A 458 24.56 -31.10 -8.47
N TYR A 459 24.74 -31.78 -7.34
CA TYR A 459 25.81 -32.76 -7.16
C TYR A 459 25.75 -33.90 -8.19
N MET A 460 24.55 -34.36 -8.54
CA MET A 460 24.35 -35.43 -9.53
C MET A 460 24.46 -34.97 -10.98
N THR A 461 24.17 -33.69 -11.26
CA THR A 461 24.03 -33.17 -12.63
C THR A 461 25.21 -32.33 -13.10
N ASP A 462 25.91 -31.64 -12.20
CA ASP A 462 27.01 -30.74 -12.54
C ASP A 462 28.37 -31.35 -12.17
N PRO A 463 29.22 -31.72 -13.14
CA PRO A 463 30.55 -32.28 -12.90
C PRO A 463 31.49 -31.36 -12.12
N LYS A 464 31.24 -30.05 -12.10
CA LYS A 464 32.05 -29.04 -11.41
C LYS A 464 31.50 -28.65 -10.04
N PHE A 465 30.42 -29.29 -9.57
CA PHE A 465 29.80 -28.98 -8.28
C PHE A 465 30.82 -29.01 -7.14
N MET A 466 31.59 -30.10 -7.01
CA MET A 466 32.59 -30.25 -5.94
C MET A 466 33.64 -29.13 -5.95
N GLU A 467 34.13 -28.74 -7.13
CA GLU A 467 35.12 -27.68 -7.26
C GLU A 467 34.55 -26.33 -6.82
N ARG A 468 33.29 -26.03 -7.18
CA ARG A 468 32.62 -24.79 -6.77
C ARG A 468 32.33 -24.76 -5.28
N THR A 469 31.79 -25.86 -4.73
CA THR A 469 31.40 -25.95 -3.32
C THR A 469 32.61 -25.82 -2.40
N LEU A 470 33.77 -26.39 -2.76
CA LEU A 470 35.00 -26.27 -1.97
C LEU A 470 35.62 -24.86 -2.00
N LYS A 471 35.23 -24.01 -2.95
CA LYS A 471 35.67 -22.60 -3.02
C LYS A 471 34.78 -21.66 -2.19
N LEU A 472 33.67 -22.16 -1.61
CA LEU A 472 32.80 -21.36 -0.75
C LEU A 472 33.52 -20.99 0.57
N PRO A 473 33.22 -19.80 1.13
CA PRO A 473 33.88 -19.32 2.34
C PRO A 473 33.40 -20.05 3.61
N GLY A 474 34.30 -20.18 4.59
CA GLY A 474 33.97 -20.59 5.96
C GLY A 474 33.48 -22.03 6.08
N ALA A 475 32.39 -22.24 6.84
CA ALA A 475 31.82 -23.55 7.12
C ALA A 475 30.83 -24.04 6.03
N GLN A 476 30.48 -23.19 5.06
CA GLN A 476 29.51 -23.52 4.01
C GLN A 476 29.85 -24.78 3.21
N PRO A 477 31.13 -25.06 2.83
CA PRO A 477 31.44 -26.30 2.12
C PRO A 477 31.05 -27.55 2.92
N LEU A 478 31.24 -27.53 4.24
CA LEU A 478 30.90 -28.66 5.11
C LEU A 478 29.38 -28.83 5.21
N GLU A 479 28.64 -27.73 5.42
CA GLU A 479 27.18 -27.74 5.52
C GLU A 479 26.54 -28.28 4.24
N VAL A 480 26.99 -27.83 3.07
CA VAL A 480 26.48 -28.29 1.76
C VAL A 480 26.77 -29.77 1.54
N LEU A 481 28.01 -30.22 1.80
CA LEU A 481 28.39 -31.62 1.60
C LEU A 481 27.69 -32.55 2.59
N GLU A 482 27.51 -32.14 3.85
CA GLU A 482 26.77 -32.90 4.85
C GLU A 482 25.29 -33.02 4.46
N ALA A 483 24.67 -31.94 3.96
CA ALA A 483 23.29 -31.97 3.47
C ALA A 483 23.11 -32.93 2.28
N VAL A 484 24.05 -32.94 1.32
CA VAL A 484 24.04 -33.89 0.19
C VAL A 484 24.19 -35.33 0.70
N TYR A 485 25.13 -35.57 1.62
CA TYR A 485 25.37 -36.91 2.18
C TYR A 485 24.15 -37.43 2.94
N LYS A 486 23.53 -36.61 3.79
CA LYS A 486 22.28 -36.96 4.48
C LYS A 486 21.17 -37.29 3.49
N SER A 487 20.96 -36.45 2.49
CA SER A 487 19.87 -36.59 1.51
C SER A 487 20.01 -37.85 0.64
N LEU A 488 21.24 -38.22 0.27
CA LEU A 488 21.49 -39.33 -0.66
C LEU A 488 21.77 -40.67 0.04
N VAL A 489 22.27 -40.65 1.28
CA VAL A 489 22.79 -41.84 1.98
C VAL A 489 22.10 -42.06 3.32
N THR A 490 22.33 -41.16 4.30
CA THR A 490 21.98 -41.43 5.70
C THR A 490 20.48 -41.36 5.98
N ASP A 491 19.83 -40.30 5.50
CA ASP A 491 18.44 -39.97 5.80
C ASP A 491 17.50 -40.24 4.62
N LYS A 492 17.97 -41.00 3.62
CA LYS A 492 17.18 -41.35 2.43
C LYS A 492 16.04 -42.31 2.83
N PRO A 493 14.76 -41.88 2.80
CA PRO A 493 13.66 -42.75 3.18
C PRO A 493 13.42 -43.84 2.12
N ARG A 494 13.00 -45.03 2.55
CA ARG A 494 12.59 -46.14 1.66
C ARG A 494 11.09 -46.41 1.72
N SER A 495 10.43 -45.91 2.75
CA SER A 495 9.00 -46.07 3.02
C SER A 495 8.41 -44.78 3.61
N TRP A 496 7.08 -44.69 3.65
CA TRP A 496 6.40 -43.58 4.32
C TRP A 496 6.68 -43.58 5.83
N GLU A 497 6.78 -44.76 6.44
CA GLU A 497 7.08 -44.95 7.85
C GLU A 497 8.46 -44.36 8.21
N ASP A 498 9.47 -44.50 7.33
CA ASP A 498 10.78 -43.88 7.52
C ASP A 498 10.68 -42.34 7.57
N CYS A 499 9.83 -41.74 6.73
CA CYS A 499 9.59 -40.30 6.75
C CYS A 499 8.95 -39.85 8.08
N VAL A 500 8.03 -40.66 8.63
CA VAL A 500 7.40 -40.38 9.94
C VAL A 500 8.43 -40.45 11.06
N VAL A 501 9.32 -41.45 11.03
CA VAL A 501 10.42 -41.58 12.00
C VAL A 501 11.38 -40.38 11.90
N TRP A 502 11.75 -39.98 10.68
CA TRP A 502 12.58 -38.80 10.44
C TRP A 502 11.93 -37.53 11.00
N ALA A 503 10.65 -37.30 10.71
CA ALA A 503 9.91 -36.13 11.20
C ALA A 503 9.84 -36.09 12.74
N ARG A 504 9.58 -37.24 13.38
CA ARG A 504 9.57 -37.37 14.84
C ARG A 504 10.95 -37.07 15.47
N ASN A 505 12.03 -37.52 14.83
CA ASN A 505 13.39 -37.25 15.28
C ASN A 505 13.76 -35.77 15.10
N HIS A 506 13.40 -35.19 13.96
CA HIS A 506 13.62 -33.77 13.69
C HIS A 506 12.86 -32.89 14.69
N TRP A 507 11.60 -33.24 15.01
CA TRP A 507 10.83 -32.57 16.06
C TRP A 507 11.54 -32.60 17.43
N GLN A 508 12.10 -33.76 17.82
CA GLN A 508 12.87 -33.87 19.05
C GLN A 508 14.10 -32.95 19.02
N CYS A 509 14.80 -32.91 17.90
CA CYS A 509 16.00 -32.09 17.76
C CYS A 509 15.66 -30.61 17.93
N GLN A 510 14.67 -30.10 17.18
CA GLN A 510 14.36 -28.67 17.18
C GLN A 510 13.65 -28.21 18.46
N TYR A 511 12.63 -28.95 18.91
CA TYR A 511 11.76 -28.50 19.99
C TYR A 511 12.11 -29.10 21.36
N ASN A 512 13.20 -29.87 21.46
CA ASN A 512 13.67 -30.38 22.75
C ASN A 512 15.19 -30.31 22.91
N ASN A 513 15.96 -30.96 22.03
CA ASN A 513 17.41 -31.07 22.20
C ASN A 513 18.07 -29.69 22.10
N ASN A 514 17.72 -28.90 21.08
CA ASN A 514 18.26 -27.56 20.88
C ASN A 514 17.87 -26.61 22.02
N ILE A 515 16.63 -26.70 22.51
CA ILE A 515 16.18 -25.91 23.67
C ILE A 515 16.97 -26.29 24.93
N ARG A 516 17.16 -27.59 25.18
CA ARG A 516 17.98 -28.09 26.31
C ARG A 516 19.43 -27.62 26.21
N GLN A 517 20.01 -27.65 25.01
CA GLN A 517 21.36 -27.17 24.76
C GLN A 517 21.45 -25.66 25.02
N LEU A 518 20.44 -24.89 24.62
CA LEU A 518 20.40 -23.45 24.84
C LEU A 518 20.29 -23.12 26.34
N LEU A 519 19.45 -23.83 27.08
CA LEU A 519 19.33 -23.70 28.55
C LEU A 519 20.58 -24.18 29.30
N HIS A 520 21.31 -25.14 28.75
CA HIS A 520 22.61 -25.56 29.29
C HIS A 520 23.66 -24.46 29.13
N ASN A 521 23.70 -23.82 27.95
CA ASN A 521 24.62 -22.72 27.67
C ASN A 521 24.25 -21.44 28.43
N PHE A 522 22.96 -21.19 28.60
CA PHE A 522 22.40 -20.05 29.31
C PHE A 522 21.40 -20.52 30.39
N PRO A 523 21.89 -20.84 31.61
CA PRO A 523 21.02 -21.24 32.71
C PRO A 523 19.93 -20.20 32.99
N PRO A 524 18.71 -20.61 33.38
CA PRO A 524 17.58 -19.70 33.61
C PRO A 524 17.83 -18.59 34.65
N ASP A 525 18.73 -18.85 35.59
CA ASP A 525 19.14 -17.99 36.69
C ASP A 525 20.42 -17.19 36.40
N GLN A 526 20.98 -17.30 35.20
CA GLN A 526 22.21 -16.59 34.81
C GLN A 526 21.98 -15.08 34.78
N VAL A 527 22.78 -14.34 35.55
CA VAL A 527 22.73 -12.87 35.63
C VAL A 527 23.74 -12.27 34.64
N SER A 528 23.36 -11.18 33.94
CA SER A 528 24.29 -10.48 33.05
C SER A 528 25.31 -9.66 33.83
N GLN A 529 26.57 -9.64 33.38
CA GLN A 529 27.67 -8.92 34.04
C GLN A 529 27.49 -7.39 34.08
N ARG A 530 26.52 -6.82 33.34
CA ARG A 530 26.34 -5.36 33.22
C ARG A 530 25.24 -4.76 34.09
N GLN A 531 24.27 -5.53 34.59
CA GLN A 531 23.09 -4.94 35.24
C GLN A 531 22.64 -5.59 36.55
N ASN A 532 23.25 -6.67 37.04
CA ASN A 532 22.81 -7.38 38.27
C ASN A 532 21.31 -7.74 38.28
N THR A 533 20.65 -7.75 37.12
CA THR A 533 19.23 -8.07 36.91
C THR A 533 19.11 -9.11 35.79
N PRO A 534 18.14 -10.04 35.89
CA PRO A 534 17.77 -10.91 34.77
C PRO A 534 17.22 -10.07 33.61
N SER A 535 17.75 -10.22 32.40
CA SER A 535 17.39 -9.32 31.29
C SER A 535 15.95 -9.55 30.82
N ALA A 536 15.12 -8.50 30.81
CA ALA A 536 13.73 -8.55 30.35
C ALA A 536 13.59 -8.98 28.87
N ILE A 537 14.61 -8.77 28.03
CA ILE A 537 14.59 -9.09 26.59
C ILE A 537 14.63 -10.61 26.34
N ARG A 538 15.18 -11.39 27.27
CA ARG A 538 15.25 -12.83 27.16
C ARG A 538 14.05 -13.42 27.88
N ARG A 539 12.97 -13.68 27.15
CA ARG A 539 11.95 -14.62 27.64
C ARG A 539 12.69 -15.92 27.97
N VAL A 540 12.73 -16.28 29.25
CA VAL A 540 13.12 -17.63 29.66
C VAL A 540 12.17 -18.53 28.91
N ILE A 541 12.72 -19.34 28.01
CA ILE A 541 12.02 -20.06 26.94
C ILE A 541 10.90 -20.90 27.55
N TRP A 542 9.69 -20.36 27.58
CA TRP A 542 8.45 -21.06 27.86
C TRP A 542 7.56 -20.93 26.63
N VAL A 543 8.06 -21.49 25.53
CA VAL A 543 7.19 -21.96 24.44
C VAL A 543 7.37 -23.47 24.44
N ILE A 544 6.62 -24.13 25.33
CA ILE A 544 6.29 -25.56 25.21
C ILE A 544 4.83 -25.60 24.75
#